data_AF-A0A7S3IIJ2-F1
#
_entry.id   AF-A0A7S3IIJ2-F1
#
_cell.length_a   1.000
_cell.length_b   1.000
_cell.length_c   1.000
_cell.angle_alpha   90.00
_cell.angle_beta   90.00
_cell.angle_gamma   90.00
#
_symmetry.space_group_name_H-M   'P 1'
#
loop_
_entity.id
_entity.type
_entity.pdbx_description
1 polymer ?
#
loop_
_entity_poly.entity_id
_entity_poly.type
_entity_poly.pdbx_seq_one_letter_code
_entity_poly.pdbx_strand_id
1 'polypeptide(L)'
;KLIWDREEFDGQIKAKDIDSTYYDMHELMEDETEVHPAVPVEAGHPHYILYTSGTTGSPKGVVRDQVGTMVSLNYCFDWACDFQPGTKFFGAADLGWVVGHNFMLYAPLLRGASTILFEGKPVIP
;
A
#
# COMPACT_ATOMS: atom_id res chain seq x y z
N LYS A 1 -28.85 0.88 5.46
CA LYS A 1 -27.46 0.44 5.67
C LYS A 1 -26.86 0.26 4.28
N LEU A 2 -26.25 1.31 3.71
CA LEU A 2 -25.62 1.22 2.37
C LEU A 2 -24.27 0.53 2.55
N ILE A 3 -24.27 -0.79 2.50
CA ILE A 3 -23.08 -1.53 2.09
C ILE A 3 -23.47 -2.01 0.70
N TRP A 4 -23.01 -1.30 -0.32
CA TRP A 4 -23.03 -1.83 -1.67
C TRP A 4 -21.90 -2.86 -1.72
N ASP A 5 -22.26 -4.15 -1.61
CA ASP A 5 -21.36 -5.22 -1.99
C ASP A 5 -21.37 -5.27 -3.52
N ARG A 6 -20.19 -5.04 -4.12
CA ARG A 6 -19.98 -5.37 -5.53
C ARG A 6 -20.18 -6.88 -5.71
N GLU A 7 -20.73 -7.29 -6.86
CA GLU A 7 -20.78 -8.72 -7.21
C GLU A 7 -19.36 -9.29 -7.17
N GLU A 8 -19.22 -10.52 -6.64
CA GLU A 8 -17.94 -11.18 -6.53
C GLU A 8 -17.29 -11.34 -7.91
N PHE A 9 -16.05 -10.88 -8.02
CA PHE A 9 -15.30 -10.83 -9.25
C PHE A 9 -14.93 -12.24 -9.72
N ASP A 10 -15.42 -12.68 -10.89
CA ASP A 10 -15.26 -14.05 -11.39
C ASP A 10 -13.88 -14.35 -12.03
N GLY A 11 -12.90 -13.48 -11.79
CA GLY A 11 -11.55 -13.60 -12.35
C GLY A 11 -11.39 -13.02 -13.75
N GLN A 12 -12.46 -12.51 -14.39
CA GLN A 12 -12.40 -11.77 -15.64
C GLN A 12 -12.93 -10.35 -15.43
N ILE A 13 -12.09 -9.33 -15.67
CA ILE A 13 -12.55 -7.94 -15.72
C ILE A 13 -13.46 -7.80 -16.94
N LYS A 14 -14.77 -7.88 -16.71
CA LYS A 14 -15.78 -7.62 -17.73
C LYS A 14 -16.11 -6.13 -17.67
N ALA A 15 -16.11 -5.48 -18.83
CA ALA A 15 -16.27 -4.04 -19.00
C ALA A 15 -17.50 -3.39 -18.33
N LYS A 16 -18.46 -4.17 -17.78
CA LYS A 16 -19.60 -3.64 -17.01
C LYS A 16 -19.22 -3.14 -15.61
N ASP A 17 -18.07 -3.57 -15.08
CA ASP A 17 -17.60 -3.27 -13.71
C ASP A 17 -16.55 -2.13 -13.68
N ILE A 18 -16.18 -1.64 -14.86
CA ILE A 18 -15.30 -0.50 -15.10
C ILE A 18 -16.22 0.71 -15.31
N ASP A 19 -16.41 1.53 -14.28
CA ASP A 19 -16.96 2.87 -14.50
C ASP A 19 -15.85 3.79 -15.06
N SER A 20 -16.19 5.06 -15.37
CA SER A 20 -15.22 6.03 -15.89
C SER A 20 -14.05 6.37 -14.95
N THR A 21 -13.97 5.75 -13.77
CA THR A 21 -12.93 5.97 -12.77
C THR A 21 -12.00 4.76 -12.60
N TYR A 22 -12.29 3.62 -13.25
CA TYR A 22 -11.36 2.50 -13.26
C TYR A 22 -10.30 2.74 -14.34
N TYR A 23 -9.04 2.74 -13.92
CA TYR A 23 -7.89 2.84 -14.80
C TYR A 23 -7.07 1.55 -14.69
N ASP A 24 -6.77 0.92 -15.83
CA ASP A 24 -5.82 -0.17 -15.87
C ASP A 24 -4.40 0.41 -15.81
N MET A 25 -3.65 0.06 -14.77
CA MET A 25 -2.30 0.58 -14.57
C MET A 25 -1.30 0.08 -15.63
N HIS A 26 -1.52 -1.08 -16.23
CA HIS A 26 -0.68 -1.55 -17.34
C HIS A 26 -0.96 -0.73 -18.60
N GLU A 27 -2.23 -0.51 -18.93
CA GLU A 27 -2.63 0.36 -20.07
C GLU A 27 -2.09 1.78 -19.89
N LEU A 28 -2.23 2.37 -18.71
CA LEU A 28 -1.68 3.69 -18.39
C LEU A 28 -0.15 3.76 -18.51
N MET A 29 0.55 2.64 -18.37
CA MET A 29 2.02 2.58 -18.42
C MET A 29 2.58 2.09 -19.76
N GLU A 30 1.75 1.66 -20.71
CA GLU A 30 2.22 1.19 -22.03
C GLU A 30 2.92 2.29 -22.83
N ASP A 31 2.36 3.50 -22.80
CA ASP A 31 2.91 4.67 -23.51
C ASP A 31 3.89 5.48 -22.64
N GLU A 32 4.00 5.15 -21.36
CA GLU A 32 4.78 5.92 -20.40
C GLU A 32 6.25 5.47 -20.43
N THR A 33 7.04 6.16 -21.25
CA THR A 33 8.45 5.81 -21.51
C THR A 33 9.44 6.70 -20.75
N GLU A 34 8.95 7.74 -20.08
CA GLU A 34 9.80 8.70 -19.38
C GLU A 34 10.28 8.13 -18.03
N VAL A 35 11.58 7.89 -17.91
CA VAL A 35 12.19 7.47 -16.65
C VAL A 35 12.52 8.70 -15.83
N HIS A 36 11.77 8.94 -14.76
CA HIS A 36 12.08 9.99 -13.80
C HIS A 36 13.13 9.52 -12.78
N PRO A 37 14.29 10.20 -12.67
CA PRO A 37 15.28 9.86 -11.67
C PRO A 37 14.75 10.11 -10.25
N ALA A 38 15.16 9.27 -9.31
CA ALA A 38 14.83 9.48 -7.91
C ALA A 38 15.39 10.82 -7.42
N VAL A 39 14.52 11.64 -6.81
CA VAL A 39 14.91 12.94 -6.25
C VAL A 39 15.59 12.71 -4.90
N PRO A 40 16.87 13.12 -4.72
CA PRO A 40 17.53 13.02 -3.44
C PRO A 40 16.87 13.95 -2.42
N VAL A 41 16.66 13.45 -1.21
CA VAL A 41 16.04 14.20 -0.11
C VAL A 41 16.83 14.01 1.18
N GLU A 42 16.72 15.00 2.07
CA GLU A 42 17.30 14.91 3.41
C GLU A 42 16.68 13.77 4.22
N ALA A 43 17.43 13.24 5.19
CA ALA A 43 16.98 12.10 6.00
C ALA A 43 15.62 12.34 6.70
N GLY A 44 15.43 13.56 7.21
CA GLY A 44 14.22 14.00 7.88
C GLY A 44 13.11 14.53 6.96
N HIS A 45 13.25 14.37 5.63
CA HIS A 45 12.24 14.82 4.70
C HIS A 45 10.90 14.10 4.97
N PRO A 46 9.74 14.77 4.83
CA PRO A 46 8.45 14.10 4.96
C PRO A 46 8.29 12.98 3.93
N HIS A 47 7.78 11.84 4.39
CA HIS A 47 7.53 10.65 3.57
C HIS A 47 6.05 10.49 3.25
N TYR A 48 5.19 10.51 4.28
CA TYR A 48 3.74 10.56 4.12
C TYR A 48 3.07 11.28 5.30
N ILE A 49 1.81 11.67 5.07
CA ILE A 49 0.89 12.12 6.10
C ILE A 49 -0.24 11.12 6.19
N LEU A 50 -0.45 10.54 7.37
CA LEU A 50 -1.56 9.62 7.62
C LEU A 50 -2.46 10.18 8.71
N TYR A 51 -3.74 10.36 8.38
CA TYR A 51 -4.71 10.88 9.33
C TYR A 51 -5.23 9.78 10.26
N THR A 52 -5.24 10.06 11.56
CA THR A 52 -5.81 9.18 12.58
C THR A 52 -6.92 9.87 13.34
N SER A 53 -7.90 9.10 13.81
CA SER A 53 -8.91 9.59 14.75
C SER A 53 -8.21 10.00 16.05
N GLY A 54 -8.43 11.24 16.48
CA GLY A 54 -7.97 11.76 17.77
C GLY A 54 -9.10 11.68 18.80
N THR A 55 -8.76 11.74 20.09
CA THR A 55 -9.75 11.70 21.18
C THR A 55 -10.56 12.99 21.35
N THR A 56 -10.16 14.11 20.73
CA THR A 56 -10.65 15.46 21.05
C THR A 56 -10.81 16.39 19.84
N GLY A 57 -11.34 15.90 18.71
CA GLY A 57 -11.72 16.77 17.59
C GLY A 57 -11.38 16.19 16.21
N SER A 58 -11.00 17.07 15.27
CA SER A 58 -10.65 16.70 13.90
C SER A 58 -9.49 15.71 13.82
N PRO A 59 -9.45 14.85 12.79
CA PRO A 59 -8.35 13.91 12.59
C PRO A 59 -6.98 14.60 12.57
N LYS A 60 -5.98 13.96 13.17
CA LYS A 60 -4.61 14.48 13.24
C LYS A 60 -3.77 13.87 12.11
N GLY A 61 -3.10 14.70 11.32
CA GLY A 61 -2.17 14.25 10.28
C GLY A 61 -0.82 13.89 10.88
N VAL A 62 -0.54 12.60 11.01
CA VAL A 62 0.76 12.11 11.48
C VAL A 62 1.74 12.15 10.33
N VAL A 63 2.81 12.93 10.47
CA VAL A 63 3.91 12.98 9.51
C VAL A 63 4.94 11.92 9.87
N ARG A 64 5.39 11.16 8.88
CA ARG A 64 6.50 10.22 8.99
C ARG A 64 7.68 10.71 8.15
N ASP A 65 8.90 10.62 8.68
CA ASP A 65 10.12 10.97 7.98
C ASP A 65 10.62 9.82 7.09
N GLN A 66 11.43 10.13 6.08
CA GLN A 66 11.95 9.17 5.11
C GLN A 66 12.85 8.11 5.78
N VAL A 67 14.02 8.50 6.28
CA VAL A 67 15.06 7.54 6.69
C VAL A 67 14.68 6.79 7.96
N GLY A 68 14.15 7.47 8.98
CA GLY A 68 13.73 6.83 10.21
C GLY A 68 12.65 5.78 9.96
N THR A 69 11.71 6.04 9.04
CA THR A 69 10.70 5.06 8.66
C THR A 69 11.32 3.88 7.92
N MET A 70 12.12 4.11 6.88
CA MET A 70 12.71 3.02 6.09
C MET A 70 13.61 2.11 6.94
N VAL A 71 14.49 2.68 7.76
CA VAL A 71 15.38 1.91 8.64
C VAL A 71 14.59 1.09 9.66
N SER A 72 13.57 1.70 10.28
CA SER A 72 12.73 1.01 11.27
C SER A 72 11.97 -0.15 10.65
N LEU A 73 11.44 0.01 9.43
CA LEU A 73 10.71 -1.03 8.72
C LEU A 73 11.63 -2.18 8.31
N ASN A 74 12.78 -1.86 7.73
CA ASN A 74 13.76 -2.87 7.34
C ASN A 74 14.19 -3.73 8.53
N TYR A 75 14.51 -3.09 9.66
CA TYR A 75 14.88 -3.78 10.90
C TYR A 75 13.73 -4.61 11.46
N CYS A 76 12.52 -4.04 11.56
CA CYS A 76 11.37 -4.72 12.13
C CYS A 76 10.99 -5.97 11.33
N PHE A 77 11.01 -5.90 10.00
CA PHE A 77 10.65 -7.03 9.17
C PHE A 77 11.68 -8.15 9.18
N ASP A 78 12.97 -7.80 9.29
CA ASP A 78 14.03 -8.78 9.47
C ASP A 78 13.87 -9.48 10.82
N TRP A 79 13.81 -8.70 11.90
CA TRP A 79 13.83 -9.24 13.25
C TRP A 79 12.52 -9.91 13.69
N ALA A 80 11.36 -9.32 13.38
CA ALA A 80 10.08 -9.80 13.88
C ALA A 80 9.40 -10.83 12.97
N CYS A 81 9.71 -10.82 11.68
CA CYS A 81 9.00 -11.66 10.69
C CYS A 81 9.91 -12.67 9.98
N ASP A 82 11.24 -12.66 10.23
CA ASP A 82 12.26 -13.43 9.49
C ASP A 82 12.02 -13.42 7.99
N PHE A 83 11.59 -12.26 7.50
CA PHE A 83 11.15 -12.15 6.13
C PHE A 83 12.42 -11.98 5.27
N GLN A 84 12.47 -12.50 4.05
CA GLN A 84 13.73 -12.59 3.29
C GLN A 84 13.54 -12.03 1.88
N PRO A 85 14.59 -11.55 1.20
CA PRO A 85 14.46 -11.17 -0.21
C PRO A 85 13.85 -12.31 -1.05
N GLY A 86 12.92 -11.97 -1.94
CA GLY A 86 12.18 -12.93 -2.76
C GLY A 86 11.00 -13.65 -2.08
N THR A 87 10.73 -13.40 -0.79
CA THR A 87 9.50 -13.93 -0.15
C THR A 87 8.25 -13.19 -0.62
N LYS A 88 7.08 -13.73 -0.28
CA LYS A 88 5.78 -13.11 -0.57
C LYS A 88 5.11 -12.71 0.75
N PHE A 89 4.78 -11.42 0.88
CA PHE A 89 4.02 -10.91 2.02
C PHE A 89 2.54 -10.87 1.68
N PHE A 90 1.70 -11.38 2.58
CA PHE A 90 0.26 -11.19 2.53
C PHE A 90 -0.20 -10.48 3.80
N GLY A 91 -0.79 -9.30 3.63
CA GLY A 91 -1.49 -8.59 4.68
C GLY A 91 -2.93 -8.32 4.24
N ALA A 92 -3.89 -8.59 5.12
CA ALA A 92 -5.30 -8.33 4.87
C ALA A 92 -5.74 -6.94 5.40
N ALA A 93 -4.84 -5.96 5.37
CA ALA A 93 -5.13 -4.57 5.72
C ALA A 93 -5.39 -3.74 4.46
N ASP A 94 -5.87 -2.52 4.64
CA ASP A 94 -6.03 -1.55 3.56
C ASP A 94 -4.88 -0.51 3.60
N LEU A 95 -4.53 0.05 2.43
CA LEU A 95 -3.50 1.08 2.33
C LEU A 95 -3.87 2.34 3.12
N GLY A 96 -5.13 2.64 3.39
CA GLY A 96 -5.55 3.75 4.26
C GLY A 96 -5.15 3.60 5.73
N TRP A 97 -4.57 2.47 6.15
CA TRP A 97 -4.05 2.24 7.50
C TRP A 97 -2.53 2.19 7.55
N VAL A 98 -1.96 2.46 8.72
CA VAL A 98 -0.50 2.41 8.94
C VAL A 98 0.07 1.03 8.64
N VAL A 99 -0.71 -0.04 8.89
CA VAL A 99 -0.34 -1.41 8.56
C VAL A 99 -0.22 -1.59 7.05
N GLY A 100 -1.16 -1.06 6.26
CA GLY A 100 -1.08 -1.14 4.79
C GLY A 100 0.14 -0.41 4.24
N HIS A 101 0.34 0.86 4.62
CA HIS A 101 1.52 1.63 4.19
C HIS A 101 2.82 0.92 4.55
N ASN A 102 3.00 0.59 5.83
CA ASN A 102 4.28 0.14 6.32
C ASN A 102 4.55 -1.33 5.96
N PHE A 103 3.57 -2.20 6.17
CA PHE A 103 3.80 -3.65 6.19
C PHE A 103 3.44 -4.32 4.86
N MET A 104 2.47 -3.76 4.12
CA MET A 104 2.12 -4.28 2.80
C MET A 104 2.87 -3.57 1.69
N LEU A 105 3.06 -2.25 1.76
CA LEU A 105 3.74 -1.51 0.68
C LEU A 105 5.25 -1.37 0.93
N TYR A 106 5.67 -0.56 1.90
CA TYR A 106 7.08 -0.16 2.00
C TYR A 106 8.01 -1.30 2.41
N ALA A 107 7.70 -2.04 3.48
CA ALA A 107 8.65 -3.03 4.00
C ALA A 107 8.93 -4.19 3.05
N PRO A 108 7.95 -4.82 2.35
CA PRO A 108 8.24 -5.88 1.41
C PRO A 108 9.08 -5.38 0.22
N LEU A 109 8.72 -4.23 -0.35
CA LEU A 109 9.42 -3.66 -1.50
C LEU A 109 10.85 -3.22 -1.15
N LEU A 110 11.04 -2.60 0.02
CA LEU A 110 12.35 -2.20 0.53
C LEU A 110 13.29 -3.39 0.68
N ARG A 111 12.76 -4.59 0.97
CA ARG A 111 13.55 -5.81 1.16
C ARG A 111 13.64 -6.72 -0.05
N GLY A 112 13.18 -6.25 -1.22
CA GLY A 112 13.23 -7.03 -2.46
C GLY A 112 12.30 -8.24 -2.43
N ALA A 113 11.19 -8.15 -1.71
CA ALA A 113 10.15 -9.16 -1.66
C ALA A 113 8.93 -8.74 -2.50
N SER A 114 8.03 -9.68 -2.74
CA SER A 114 6.74 -9.40 -3.36
C SER A 114 5.68 -9.15 -2.28
N THR A 115 4.74 -8.27 -2.56
CA THR A 115 3.57 -8.03 -1.71
C THR A 115 2.28 -8.38 -2.46
N ILE A 116 1.28 -8.85 -1.73
CA ILE A 116 -0.04 -9.16 -2.26
C ILE A 116 -0.99 -8.05 -1.78
N LEU A 117 -1.49 -7.27 -2.74
CA LEU A 117 -2.60 -6.35 -2.51
C LEU A 117 -3.90 -7.11 -2.75
N PHE A 118 -4.72 -7.18 -1.72
CA PHE A 118 -5.99 -7.89 -1.74
C PHE A 118 -7.15 -6.91 -1.72
N GLU A 119 -7.92 -6.88 -2.79
CA GLU A 119 -9.18 -6.16 -2.87
C GLU A 119 -10.32 -7.12 -2.52
N GLY A 120 -10.86 -7.01 -1.31
CA GLY A 120 -11.97 -7.86 -0.90
C GLY A 120 -12.18 -7.91 0.61
N LYS A 121 -13.05 -8.83 1.04
CA LYS A 121 -13.31 -9.11 2.46
C LYS A 121 -13.06 -10.61 2.71
N PRO A 122 -12.54 -11.00 3.88
CA PRO A 122 -12.29 -12.40 4.21
C PRO A 122 -13.60 -13.10 4.66
N VAL A 123 -14.57 -13.19 3.74
CA VAL A 123 -15.92 -13.70 4.03
C VAL A 123 -16.20 -15.08 3.43
N ILE A 124 -15.26 -15.61 2.63
CA ILE A 124 -15.35 -16.94 2.02
C ILE A 124 -14.12 -17.77 2.46
N PRO A 125 -14.31 -19.00 2.98
CA PRO A 125 -13.24 -19.89 3.42
C PRO A 125 -12.33 -20.41 2.30
#